data_AF-A0A8J7QXC7-F1
#
_entry.id   AF-A0A8J7QXC7-F1
#
_cell.length_a   1.000
_cell.length_b   1.000
_cell.length_c   1.000
_cell.angle_alpha   90.00
_cell.angle_beta   90.00
_cell.angle_gamma   90.00
#
_symmetry.space_group_name_H-M   'P 1'
#
loop_
_entity.id
_entity.type
_entity.pdbx_description
1 polymer ?
#
loop_
_entity_poly.entity_id
_entity_poly.type
_entity_poly.pdbx_seq_one_letter_code
_entity_poly.pdbx_strand_id
1 'polypeptide(L)'
;MLDPQLIYIAVFNRPADPAGLAWVNELTQDGTNYEAMAGLTGTVEYTMNFNGLEAAETISRFYESLFNRLPEEAGLQYWVSNFTPHPDGSGAAFSPANLVFAMVEAAQGHDADTLAAKVEVASYITSLLDTPDEVAAYEGRGAGVFGRGMVSQTDWENLPTHAEIDAGWKEHFDSWAQYNL
;
A
#
# COMPACT_ATOMS: atom_id res chain seq x y z
N MET A 1 -10.42 0.44 -12.76
CA MET A 1 -9.60 -0.77 -12.52
C MET A 1 -8.58 -0.35 -11.49
N LEU A 2 -8.52 -1.04 -10.36
CA LEU A 2 -7.61 -0.66 -9.28
C LEU A 2 -6.18 -1.02 -9.68
N ASP A 3 -5.24 -0.09 -9.51
CA ASP A 3 -3.83 -0.41 -9.69
C ASP A 3 -3.38 -1.37 -8.57
N PRO A 4 -2.78 -2.53 -8.89
CA PRO A 4 -2.34 -3.51 -7.91
C PRO A 4 -1.30 -2.98 -6.91
N GLN A 5 -0.56 -1.92 -7.25
CA GLN A 5 0.36 -1.27 -6.32
C GLN A 5 -0.37 -0.61 -5.15
N LEU A 6 -1.57 -0.07 -5.38
CA LEU A 6 -2.34 0.60 -4.33
C LEU A 6 -2.78 -0.36 -3.23
N ILE A 7 -2.91 -1.65 -3.55
CA ILE A 7 -3.19 -2.71 -2.58
C ILE A 7 -1.98 -2.90 -1.65
N TYR A 8 -0.78 -3.00 -2.24
CA TYR A 8 0.47 -3.11 -1.48
C TYR A 8 0.75 -1.87 -0.64
N ILE A 9 0.52 -0.68 -1.20
CA ILE A 9 0.66 0.58 -0.50
C ILE A 9 -0.33 0.64 0.67
N ALA A 10 -1.62 0.36 0.46
CA ALA A 10 -2.61 0.43 1.53
C ALA A 10 -2.30 -0.52 2.70
N VAL A 11 -1.93 -1.77 2.40
CA VAL A 11 -1.82 -2.83 3.41
C VAL A 11 -0.42 -2.91 4.02
N PHE A 12 0.61 -2.67 3.22
CA PHE A 12 2.01 -2.91 3.59
C PHE A 12 2.85 -1.63 3.59
N ASN A 13 2.28 -0.50 3.15
CA ASN A 13 2.92 0.81 3.05
C ASN A 13 4.23 0.78 2.25
N ARG A 14 4.34 -0.12 1.27
CA ARG A 14 5.53 -0.31 0.43
C ARG A 14 5.16 -0.65 -1.01
N PRO A 15 6.05 -0.39 -1.98
CA PRO A 15 5.96 -0.98 -3.31
C PRO A 15 5.91 -2.51 -3.24
N ALA A 16 5.19 -3.14 -4.16
CA ALA A 16 5.27 -4.59 -4.30
C ALA A 16 6.65 -5.01 -4.82
N ASP A 17 7.17 -6.14 -4.37
CA ASP A 17 8.19 -6.87 -5.14
C ASP A 17 7.55 -7.54 -6.38
N PRO A 18 8.34 -7.98 -7.38
CA PRO A 18 7.77 -8.53 -8.62
C PRO A 18 6.84 -9.73 -8.41
N ALA A 19 7.18 -10.63 -7.47
CA ALA A 19 6.38 -11.81 -7.18
C ALA A 19 5.06 -11.43 -6.50
N GLY A 20 5.12 -10.50 -5.55
CA GLY A 20 3.98 -9.94 -4.86
C GLY A 20 3.03 -9.19 -5.80
N LEU A 21 3.58 -8.38 -6.70
CA LEU A 21 2.81 -7.67 -7.73
C LEU A 21 2.06 -8.64 -8.65
N ALA A 22 2.75 -9.70 -9.10
CA ALA A 22 2.14 -10.74 -9.92
C ALA A 22 1.01 -11.47 -9.16
N TRP A 23 1.25 -11.82 -7.90
CA TRP A 23 0.25 -12.47 -7.06
C TRP A 23 -1.00 -11.62 -6.83
N VAL A 24 -0.85 -10.33 -6.53
CA VAL A 24 -2.00 -9.43 -6.35
C VAL A 24 -2.75 -9.20 -7.67
N ASN A 25 -2.05 -9.08 -8.79
CA ASN A 25 -2.71 -9.03 -10.10
C ASN A 25 -3.55 -10.28 -10.36
N GLU A 26 -2.98 -11.46 -10.14
CA GLU A 26 -3.73 -12.72 -10.30
C GLU A 26 -4.93 -12.80 -9.36
N LEU A 27 -4.71 -12.49 -8.07
CA LEU A 27 -5.75 -12.52 -7.04
C LEU A 27 -6.92 -11.61 -7.41
N THR A 28 -6.62 -10.39 -7.88
CA THR A 28 -7.63 -9.37 -8.19
C THR A 28 -8.13 -9.40 -9.62
N GLN A 29 -7.70 -10.37 -10.44
CA GLN A 29 -8.03 -10.42 -11.87
C GLN A 29 -7.71 -9.09 -12.55
N ASP A 30 -6.45 -8.67 -12.44
CA ASP A 30 -5.94 -7.40 -12.94
C ASP A 30 -6.74 -6.19 -12.38
N GLY A 31 -7.01 -6.19 -11.07
CA GLY A 31 -7.70 -5.07 -10.41
C GLY A 31 -9.21 -4.95 -10.70
N THR A 32 -9.85 -6.00 -11.22
CA THR A 32 -11.29 -6.02 -11.53
C THR A 32 -12.13 -6.75 -10.47
N ASN A 33 -11.53 -7.64 -9.68
CA ASN A 33 -12.17 -8.45 -8.64
C ASN A 33 -11.55 -8.16 -7.26
N TYR A 34 -12.01 -7.10 -6.62
CA TYR A 34 -11.52 -6.68 -5.31
C TYR A 34 -12.07 -7.51 -4.14
N GLU A 35 -13.14 -8.30 -4.32
CA GLU A 35 -13.62 -9.20 -3.25
C GLU A 35 -12.60 -10.31 -2.95
N ALA A 36 -11.80 -10.69 -3.94
CA ALA A 36 -10.72 -11.66 -3.79
C ALA A 36 -9.60 -11.18 -2.83
N MET A 37 -9.52 -9.88 -2.56
CA MET A 37 -8.61 -9.29 -1.57
C MET A 37 -8.84 -9.79 -0.14
N ALA A 38 -9.96 -10.45 0.15
CA ALA A 38 -10.17 -11.12 1.44
C ALA A 38 -9.04 -12.13 1.76
N GLY A 39 -8.35 -12.67 0.75
CA GLY A 39 -7.15 -13.48 0.95
C GLY A 39 -5.99 -12.74 1.62
N LEU A 40 -5.89 -11.41 1.47
CA LEU A 40 -4.82 -10.60 2.06
C LEU A 40 -4.91 -10.52 3.58
N THR A 41 -6.13 -10.56 4.14
CA THR A 41 -6.34 -10.41 5.58
C THR A 41 -5.80 -11.59 6.38
N GLY A 42 -5.55 -12.72 5.71
CA GLY A 42 -4.90 -13.90 6.29
C GLY A 42 -3.38 -13.87 6.27
N THR A 43 -2.75 -12.87 5.66
CA THR A 43 -1.28 -12.79 5.58
C THR A 43 -0.67 -12.37 6.92
N VAL A 44 0.55 -12.84 7.20
CA VAL A 44 1.29 -12.47 8.41
C VAL A 44 1.52 -10.96 8.47
N GLU A 45 1.86 -10.34 7.34
CA GLU A 45 2.12 -8.90 7.28
C GLU A 45 0.85 -8.08 7.52
N TYR A 46 -0.31 -8.49 6.96
CA TYR A 46 -1.60 -7.85 7.28
C TYR A 46 -1.93 -7.95 8.77
N THR A 47 -1.79 -9.15 9.35
CA THR A 47 -2.11 -9.34 10.79
C THR A 47 -1.18 -8.53 11.69
N MET A 48 0.11 -8.40 11.35
CA MET A 48 1.03 -7.51 12.08
C MET A 48 0.59 -6.03 12.01
N ASN A 49 0.03 -5.61 10.88
CA ASN A 49 -0.37 -4.22 10.66
C ASN A 49 -1.77 -3.87 11.17
N PHE A 50 -2.69 -4.82 11.31
CA PHE A 50 -4.10 -4.51 11.59
C PHE A 50 -4.73 -5.34 12.72
N ASN A 51 -4.08 -6.39 13.22
CA ASN A 51 -4.67 -7.22 14.27
C ASN A 51 -4.85 -6.45 15.58
N GLY A 52 -6.06 -6.51 16.14
CA GLY A 52 -6.40 -5.86 17.40
C GLY A 52 -6.65 -4.35 17.29
N LEU A 53 -6.65 -3.77 16.09
CA LEU A 53 -7.05 -2.38 15.88
C LEU A 53 -8.56 -2.24 15.87
N GLU A 54 -9.03 -1.13 16.41
CA GLU A 54 -10.41 -0.70 16.26
C GLU A 54 -10.67 -0.20 14.83
N ALA A 55 -11.95 -0.10 14.46
CA ALA A 55 -12.37 0.35 13.13
C ALA A 55 -11.73 1.70 12.74
N ALA A 56 -11.78 2.69 13.64
CA ALA A 56 -11.24 4.03 13.40
C ALA A 56 -9.72 4.02 13.21
N GLU A 57 -9.00 3.17 13.94
CA GLU A 57 -7.55 3.03 13.82
C GLU A 57 -7.16 2.36 12.50
N THR A 58 -7.89 1.30 12.11
CA THR A 58 -7.72 0.64 10.80
C THR A 58 -7.92 1.63 9.66
N ILE A 59 -9.00 2.42 9.69
CA ILE A 59 -9.30 3.43 8.69
C ILE A 59 -8.22 4.51 8.65
N SER A 60 -7.77 4.99 9.81
CA SER A 60 -6.73 6.01 9.89
C SER A 60 -5.41 5.51 9.29
N ARG A 61 -5.04 4.25 9.53
CA ARG A 61 -3.85 3.65 8.91
C ARG A 61 -3.95 3.55 7.39
N PHE A 62 -5.11 3.18 6.85
CA PHE A 62 -5.30 3.20 5.40
C PHE A 62 -5.17 4.61 4.83
N TYR A 63 -5.74 5.60 5.50
CA TYR A 63 -5.62 7.01 5.13
C TYR A 63 -4.17 7.49 5.13
N GLU A 64 -3.39 7.14 6.16
CA GLU A 64 -1.96 7.47 6.21
C GLU A 64 -1.19 6.81 5.07
N SER A 65 -1.39 5.50 4.84
CA SER A 65 -0.70 4.76 3.78
C SER A 65 -1.05 5.28 2.37
N LEU A 66 -2.33 5.55 2.11
CA LEU A 66 -2.84 5.95 0.80
C LEU A 66 -2.63 7.44 0.51
N PHE A 67 -2.87 8.30 1.50
CA PHE A 67 -3.02 9.75 1.28
C PHE A 67 -2.02 10.60 2.09
N ASN A 68 -1.16 10.00 2.92
CA ASN A 68 -0.23 10.68 3.82
C ASN A 68 -0.90 11.68 4.77
N ARG A 69 -2.16 11.44 5.13
CA ARG A 69 -2.92 12.31 6.03
C ARG A 69 -3.91 11.49 6.83
N LEU A 70 -4.39 12.06 7.93
CA LEU A 70 -5.53 11.51 8.66
C LEU A 70 -6.85 11.88 7.97
N PRO A 71 -7.90 11.05 8.12
CA PRO A 71 -9.23 11.40 7.64
C PRO A 71 -9.80 12.59 8.41
N GLU A 72 -10.56 13.44 7.74
CA GLU A 72 -11.42 14.41 8.41
C GLU A 72 -12.50 13.69 9.23
N GLU A 73 -12.95 14.32 10.31
CA GLU A 73 -13.94 13.73 11.25
C GLU A 73 -15.19 13.16 10.54
N ALA A 74 -15.78 13.93 9.62
CA ALA A 74 -16.97 13.48 8.90
C ALA A 74 -16.68 12.27 7.97
N GLY A 75 -15.50 12.24 7.35
CA GLY A 75 -15.05 11.11 6.54
C GLY A 75 -14.80 9.88 7.39
N LEU A 76 -14.08 10.02 8.52
CA LEU A 76 -13.83 8.94 9.46
C LEU A 76 -15.14 8.32 9.97
N GLN A 77 -16.10 9.15 10.37
CA GLN A 77 -17.42 8.69 10.82
C GLN A 77 -18.15 7.91 9.73
N TYR A 78 -18.12 8.39 8.47
CA TYR A 78 -18.71 7.68 7.34
C TYR A 78 -18.07 6.29 7.17
N TRP A 79 -16.75 6.20 7.11
CA TRP A 79 -16.06 4.93 6.92
C TRP A 79 -16.30 3.96 8.09
N VAL A 80 -16.21 4.43 9.34
CA VAL A 80 -16.44 3.59 10.53
C VAL A 80 -17.85 3.01 10.50
N SER A 81 -18.86 3.84 10.23
CA SER A 81 -20.26 3.38 10.22
C SER A 81 -20.54 2.29 9.19
N ASN A 82 -19.78 2.26 8.09
CA ASN A 82 -19.89 1.25 7.03
C ASN A 82 -18.93 0.07 7.22
N PHE A 83 -17.93 0.19 8.10
CA PHE A 83 -16.94 -0.85 8.40
C PHE A 83 -17.31 -1.71 9.62
N THR A 84 -18.26 -1.26 10.44
CA THR A 84 -18.80 -2.01 11.58
C THR A 84 -20.19 -2.57 11.28
N PRO A 85 -20.60 -3.70 11.87
CA PRO A 85 -21.98 -4.16 11.80
C PRO A 85 -22.97 -3.09 12.25
N HIS A 86 -24.07 -2.92 11.53
CA HIS A 86 -25.06 -1.90 11.85
C HIS A 86 -25.95 -2.32 13.04
N PRO A 87 -26.43 -1.35 13.85
CA PRO A 87 -27.31 -1.63 14.99
C PRO A 87 -28.65 -2.28 14.64
N ASP A 88 -29.10 -2.17 13.39
CA ASP A 88 -30.32 -2.81 12.88
C ASP A 88 -30.14 -4.31 12.59
N GLY A 89 -28.94 -4.84 12.80
CA GLY A 89 -28.59 -6.24 12.60
C GLY A 89 -28.06 -6.55 11.20
N SER A 90 -27.93 -5.56 10.30
CA SER A 90 -27.21 -5.79 9.06
C SER A 90 -25.69 -5.89 9.30
N GLY A 91 -25.00 -6.69 8.48
CA GLY A 91 -23.53 -6.76 8.52
C GLY A 91 -22.88 -5.43 8.14
N ALA A 92 -21.54 -5.37 8.26
CA ALA A 92 -20.77 -4.24 7.72
C ALA A 92 -20.87 -4.21 6.19
N ALA A 93 -20.92 -3.01 5.60
CA ALA A 93 -20.90 -2.82 4.15
C ALA A 93 -19.48 -3.06 3.58
N PHE A 94 -18.45 -2.71 4.36
CA PHE A 94 -17.06 -2.90 3.98
C PHE A 94 -16.38 -4.03 4.77
N SER A 95 -15.65 -4.86 4.06
CA SER A 95 -14.53 -5.65 4.57
C SER A 95 -13.24 -4.83 4.46
N PRO A 96 -12.14 -5.20 5.12
CA PRO A 96 -10.89 -4.44 4.98
C PRO A 96 -10.39 -4.38 3.53
N ALA A 97 -10.62 -5.48 2.81
CA ALA A 97 -10.28 -5.68 1.41
C ALA A 97 -11.01 -4.72 0.46
N ASN A 98 -12.35 -4.61 0.57
CA ASN A 98 -13.12 -3.73 -0.31
C ASN A 98 -13.11 -2.26 0.17
N LEU A 99 -12.74 -2.00 1.42
CA LEU A 99 -12.57 -0.65 1.96
C LEU A 99 -11.46 0.11 1.24
N VAL A 100 -10.31 -0.54 1.00
CA VAL A 100 -9.20 0.06 0.24
C VAL A 100 -9.65 0.48 -1.16
N PHE A 101 -10.37 -0.40 -1.86
CA PHE A 101 -10.93 -0.08 -3.18
C PHE A 101 -11.87 1.11 -3.11
N ALA A 102 -12.81 1.11 -2.16
CA ALA A 102 -13.77 2.21 -1.99
C ALA A 102 -13.09 3.54 -1.66
N MET A 103 -12.04 3.54 -0.85
CA MET A 103 -11.25 4.74 -0.52
C MET A 103 -10.52 5.28 -1.75
N VAL A 104 -9.90 4.40 -2.55
CA VAL A 104 -9.21 4.79 -3.79
C VAL A 104 -10.18 5.37 -4.81
N GLU A 105 -11.34 4.75 -5.02
CA GLU A 105 -12.35 5.25 -5.98
C GLU A 105 -13.01 6.56 -5.50
N ALA A 106 -13.07 6.79 -4.18
CA ALA A 106 -13.56 8.02 -3.60
C ALA A 106 -12.51 9.14 -3.55
N ALA A 107 -11.23 8.85 -3.83
CA ALA A 107 -10.16 9.82 -3.79
C ALA A 107 -10.37 10.91 -4.84
N GLN A 108 -10.15 12.17 -4.45
CA GLN A 108 -10.34 13.33 -5.30
C GLN A 108 -9.33 14.42 -4.97
N GLY A 109 -9.08 15.33 -5.92
CA GLY A 109 -8.11 16.41 -5.74
C GLY A 109 -6.73 15.85 -5.34
N HIS A 110 -6.13 16.46 -4.30
CA HIS A 110 -4.80 16.09 -3.83
C HIS A 110 -4.66 14.64 -3.36
N ASP A 111 -5.76 13.99 -2.93
CA ASP A 111 -5.71 12.56 -2.60
C ASP A 111 -5.50 11.72 -3.86
N ALA A 112 -6.24 12.03 -4.93
CA ALA A 112 -6.09 11.33 -6.21
C ALA A 112 -4.71 11.57 -6.83
N ASP A 113 -4.20 12.81 -6.74
CA ASP A 113 -2.85 13.15 -7.20
C ASP A 113 -1.76 12.43 -6.37
N THR A 114 -1.95 12.32 -5.05
CA THR A 114 -1.06 11.56 -4.16
C THR A 114 -1.04 10.07 -4.48
N LEU A 115 -2.21 9.47 -4.76
CA LEU A 115 -2.28 8.07 -5.20
C LEU A 115 -1.53 7.86 -6.52
N ALA A 116 -1.72 8.73 -7.50
CA ALA A 116 -1.05 8.64 -8.79
C ALA A 116 0.48 8.73 -8.63
N ALA A 117 0.95 9.68 -7.83
CA ALA A 117 2.38 9.85 -7.52
C ALA A 117 2.96 8.61 -6.83
N LYS A 118 2.27 8.06 -5.82
CA LYS A 118 2.70 6.84 -5.12
C LYS A 118 2.74 5.63 -6.05
N VAL A 119 1.78 5.49 -6.97
CA VAL A 119 1.78 4.42 -7.98
C VAL A 119 2.97 4.54 -8.92
N GLU A 120 3.29 5.75 -9.39
CA GLU A 120 4.46 5.98 -10.26
C GLU A 120 5.76 5.56 -9.55
N VAL A 121 5.98 6.05 -8.32
CA VAL A 121 7.15 5.71 -7.52
C VAL A 121 7.22 4.22 -7.23
N ALA A 122 6.11 3.63 -6.79
CA ALA A 122 6.08 2.21 -6.47
C ALA A 122 6.39 1.35 -7.70
N SER A 123 5.76 1.65 -8.84
CA SER A 123 5.97 0.91 -10.10
C SER A 123 7.42 1.01 -10.58
N TYR A 124 8.03 2.19 -10.45
CA TYR A 124 9.43 2.37 -10.80
C TYR A 124 10.34 1.55 -9.88
N ILE A 125 10.13 1.60 -8.56
CA ILE A 125 10.91 0.80 -7.60
C ILE A 125 10.76 -0.69 -7.88
N THR A 126 9.53 -1.18 -8.12
CA THR A 126 9.32 -2.59 -8.50
C THR A 126 10.08 -2.97 -9.77
N SER A 127 10.23 -2.05 -10.73
CA SER A 127 10.99 -2.29 -11.96
C SER A 127 12.51 -2.36 -11.75
N LEU A 128 13.04 -1.79 -10.67
CA LEU A 128 14.45 -1.90 -10.28
C LEU A 128 14.80 -3.27 -9.67
N LEU A 129 13.80 -4.08 -9.32
CA LEU A 129 13.99 -5.40 -8.70
C LEU A 129 14.12 -6.47 -9.78
N ASP A 130 15.14 -6.36 -10.64
CA ASP A 130 15.28 -7.19 -11.84
C ASP A 130 16.29 -8.35 -11.69
N THR A 131 17.08 -8.35 -10.61
CA THR A 131 17.95 -9.46 -10.23
C THR A 131 17.51 -10.18 -8.94
N PRO A 132 17.89 -11.46 -8.77
CA PRO A 132 17.63 -12.18 -7.52
C PRO A 132 18.23 -11.51 -6.27
N ASP A 133 19.39 -10.88 -6.41
CA ASP A 133 20.06 -10.20 -5.29
C ASP A 133 19.28 -8.94 -4.87
N GLU A 134 18.77 -8.17 -5.82
CA GLU A 134 17.94 -6.99 -5.56
C GLU A 134 16.61 -7.36 -4.90
N VAL A 135 15.97 -8.42 -5.38
CA VAL A 135 14.76 -8.97 -4.74
C VAL A 135 15.07 -9.40 -3.31
N ALA A 136 16.17 -10.15 -3.09
CA ALA A 136 16.57 -10.57 -1.74
C ALA A 136 16.90 -9.37 -0.82
N ALA A 137 17.51 -8.31 -1.36
CA ALA A 137 17.77 -7.07 -0.63
C ALA A 137 16.48 -6.35 -0.22
N TYR A 138 15.47 -6.36 -1.11
CA TYR A 138 14.17 -5.74 -0.89
C TYR A 138 13.30 -6.50 0.12
N GLU A 139 13.24 -7.83 0.01
CA GLU A 139 12.52 -8.68 0.95
C GLU A 139 13.18 -8.71 2.34
N GLY A 140 14.49 -8.42 2.40
CA GLY A 140 15.22 -8.24 3.64
C GLY A 140 14.80 -6.99 4.44
N ARG A 141 15.32 -6.86 5.67
CA ARG A 141 15.03 -5.68 6.53
C ARG A 141 15.57 -4.36 5.95
N GLY A 142 16.48 -4.39 4.98
CA GLY A 142 17.18 -3.22 4.44
C GLY A 142 16.37 -2.49 3.36
N ALA A 143 16.38 -3.03 2.13
CA ALA A 143 15.88 -2.27 0.98
C ALA A 143 14.34 -2.17 0.93
N GLY A 144 13.62 -3.01 1.67
CA GLY A 144 12.18 -2.80 1.93
C GLY A 144 11.89 -1.55 2.78
N VAL A 145 12.84 -1.07 3.60
CA VAL A 145 12.71 0.21 4.32
C VAL A 145 12.85 1.39 3.37
N PHE A 146 13.72 1.29 2.37
CA PHE A 146 13.82 2.29 1.30
C PHE A 146 12.48 2.43 0.57
N GLY A 147 11.92 1.32 0.06
CA GLY A 147 10.63 1.33 -0.62
C GLY A 147 9.52 1.97 0.21
N ARG A 148 9.39 1.59 1.50
CA ARG A 148 8.46 2.22 2.46
C ARG A 148 8.70 3.72 2.58
N GLY A 149 9.95 4.12 2.79
CA GLY A 149 10.33 5.52 2.97
C GLY A 149 10.00 6.38 1.75
N MET A 150 10.20 5.83 0.54
CA MET A 150 9.86 6.52 -0.70
C MET A 150 8.35 6.76 -0.81
N VAL A 151 7.53 5.72 -0.69
CA VAL A 151 6.07 5.87 -0.84
C VAL A 151 5.45 6.68 0.30
N SER A 152 5.98 6.62 1.53
CA SER A 152 5.47 7.40 2.66
C SER A 152 5.77 8.89 2.57
N GLN A 153 6.81 9.26 1.84
CA GLN A 153 7.19 10.67 1.62
C GLN A 153 6.63 11.22 0.31
N THR A 154 6.08 10.35 -0.56
CA THR A 154 5.55 10.75 -1.86
C THR A 154 4.11 11.24 -1.72
N ASP A 155 3.86 12.47 -2.18
CA ASP A 155 2.53 13.07 -2.27
C ASP A 155 2.39 13.95 -3.52
N TRP A 156 1.28 14.69 -3.62
CA TRP A 156 0.96 15.58 -4.73
C TRP A 156 1.94 16.76 -4.90
N GLU A 157 2.71 17.16 -3.88
CA GLU A 157 3.76 18.20 -3.99
C GLU A 157 5.16 17.61 -4.10
N ASN A 158 5.36 16.39 -3.61
CA ASN A 158 6.66 15.76 -3.46
C ASN A 158 6.72 14.42 -4.21
N LEU A 159 6.96 14.49 -5.53
CA LEU A 159 7.24 13.32 -6.35
C LEU A 159 8.75 13.23 -6.62
N PRO A 160 9.47 12.23 -6.10
CA PRO A 160 10.88 12.02 -6.40
C PRO A 160 11.09 11.66 -7.88
N THR A 161 12.13 12.21 -8.49
CA THR A 161 12.55 11.85 -9.84
C THR A 161 13.14 10.44 -9.87
N HIS A 162 13.07 9.77 -11.02
CA HIS A 162 13.71 8.45 -11.19
C HIS A 162 15.20 8.46 -10.83
N ALA A 163 15.93 9.55 -11.13
CA ALA A 163 17.35 9.67 -10.76
C ALA A 163 17.57 9.72 -9.25
N GLU A 164 16.67 10.34 -8.49
CA GLU A 164 16.72 10.34 -7.02
C GLU A 164 16.40 8.94 -6.47
N ILE A 165 15.43 8.25 -7.08
CA ILE A 165 15.09 6.87 -6.71
C ILE A 165 16.28 5.94 -6.99
N ASP A 166 16.91 6.03 -8.17
CA ASP A 166 18.07 5.21 -8.54
C ASP A 166 19.24 5.42 -7.57
N ALA A 167 19.52 6.67 -7.21
CA ALA A 167 20.59 7.02 -6.29
C ALA A 167 20.34 6.42 -4.89
N GLY A 168 19.12 6.57 -4.37
CA GLY A 168 18.74 5.99 -3.08
C GLY A 168 18.74 4.45 -3.11
N TRP A 169 18.19 3.84 -4.16
CA TRP A 169 18.18 2.40 -4.34
C TRP A 169 19.60 1.83 -4.31
N LYS A 170 20.51 2.44 -5.07
CA LYS A 170 21.92 2.02 -5.12
C LYS A 170 22.58 2.05 -3.76
N GLU A 171 22.41 3.12 -2.97
CA GLU A 171 23.00 3.23 -1.63
C GLU A 171 22.50 2.10 -0.72
N HIS A 172 21.20 1.85 -0.72
CA HIS A 172 20.58 0.79 0.10
C HIS A 172 21.00 -0.61 -0.35
N PHE A 173 21.06 -0.85 -1.66
CA PHE A 173 21.48 -2.14 -2.22
C PHE A 173 22.96 -2.42 -1.95
N ASP A 174 23.85 -1.45 -2.19
CA ASP A 174 25.29 -1.58 -1.90
C ASP A 174 25.52 -1.89 -0.41
N SER A 175 24.77 -1.24 0.49
CA SER A 175 24.81 -1.52 1.92
C SER A 175 24.38 -2.95 2.24
N TRP A 176 23.29 -3.44 1.65
CA TRP A 176 22.85 -4.82 1.84
C TRP A 176 23.88 -5.84 1.31
N ALA A 177 24.43 -5.60 0.12
CA ALA A 177 25.40 -6.46 -0.54
C ALA A 177 26.67 -6.64 0.31
N GLN A 178 27.14 -5.59 0.99
CA GLN A 178 28.31 -5.65 1.87
C GLN A 178 28.17 -6.67 3.02
N TYR A 179 26.96 -6.95 3.48
CA TYR A 179 26.71 -7.80 4.66
C TYR A 179 26.12 -9.18 4.32
N ASN A 180 25.75 -9.44 3.06
CA ASN A 180 24.99 -10.63 2.66
C ASN A 180 25.57 -11.38 1.45
N LEU A 181 26.62 -10.85 0.81
CA LEU A 181 27.41 -11.51 -0.24
C LEU A 181 28.84 -11.83 0.25
#